data_AF-A0A2H4I9I8-F1
#
_entry.id   AF-A0A2H4I9I8-F1
#
_cell.length_a   1.000
_cell.length_b   1.000
_cell.length_c   1.000
_cell.angle_alpha   90.00
_cell.angle_beta   90.00
_cell.angle_gamma   90.00
#
_symmetry.space_group_name_H-M   'P 1'
#
loop_
_entity.id
_entity.type
_entity.pdbx_description
1 polymer ?
#
loop_
_entity_poly.entity_id
_entity_poly.type
_entity_poly.pdbx_seq_one_letter_code
_entity_poly.pdbx_strand_id
1 'polypeptide(L)'
;MTPLLHPPPLEEIAAILARLGLGGGHDLDGYRIAMNAALPSFARVESLVGEGRLRAPASRRGERPEPGTNPTNAWYLRTSVREHQNGSLAGMRIALKDSIALAGIGMRNGSSLLEGYTPEYDATVVQRLLGAGAEIAGKAVCEDLCISGASENG
;
A
#
# COMPACT_ATOMS: atom_id res chain seq x y z
N MET A 1 -23.27 -8.97 -13.69
CA MET A 1 -22.13 -8.72 -12.78
C MET A 1 -22.70 -8.38 -11.42
N THR A 2 -22.22 -9.04 -10.37
CA THR A 2 -22.58 -8.69 -8.98
C THR A 2 -21.97 -7.33 -8.64
N PRO A 3 -22.73 -6.37 -8.06
CA PRO A 3 -22.16 -5.09 -7.67
C PRO A 3 -21.04 -5.28 -6.64
N LEU A 4 -19.97 -4.47 -6.73
CA LEU A 4 -18.83 -4.56 -5.81
C LEU A 4 -19.17 -4.13 -4.37
N LEU A 5 -20.15 -3.22 -4.25
CA LEU A 5 -20.62 -2.67 -2.99
C LEU A 5 -22.05 -3.14 -2.72
N HIS A 6 -22.29 -3.52 -1.46
CA HIS A 6 -23.59 -3.91 -0.95
C HIS A 6 -23.88 -3.14 0.34
N PRO A 7 -25.16 -2.89 0.67
CA PRO A 7 -25.46 -2.34 1.97
C PRO A 7 -25.05 -3.35 3.05
N PRO A 8 -24.57 -2.88 4.21
CA PRO A 8 -24.21 -3.76 5.32
C PRO A 8 -25.45 -4.55 5.80
N PRO A 9 -25.25 -5.73 6.39
CA PRO A 9 -26.30 -6.47 7.08
C PRO A 9 -26.94 -5.63 8.21
N LEU A 10 -28.18 -5.94 8.59
CA LEU A 10 -28.92 -5.15 9.59
C LEU A 10 -28.23 -5.17 10.96
N GLU A 11 -27.58 -6.29 11.32
CA GLU A 11 -26.79 -6.41 12.54
C GLU A 11 -25.60 -5.46 12.55
N GLU A 12 -24.96 -5.23 11.41
CA GLU A 12 -23.85 -4.29 11.27
C GLU A 12 -24.37 -2.84 11.31
N ILE A 13 -25.51 -2.55 10.68
CA ILE A 13 -26.18 -1.24 10.79
C ILE A 13 -26.50 -0.95 12.26
N ALA A 14 -27.07 -1.90 13.00
CA ALA A 14 -27.37 -1.75 14.42
C ALA A 14 -26.10 -1.51 15.25
N ALA A 15 -25.02 -2.25 14.97
CA ALA A 15 -23.73 -2.08 15.64
C ALA A 15 -23.11 -0.69 15.36
N ILE A 16 -23.21 -0.20 14.13
CA ILE A 16 -22.77 1.15 13.75
C ILE A 16 -23.58 2.21 14.50
N LEU A 17 -24.91 2.09 14.51
CA LEU A 17 -25.79 3.01 15.24
C LEU A 17 -25.47 3.03 16.74
N ALA A 18 -25.27 1.87 17.36
CA ALA A 18 -24.86 1.77 18.76
C ALA A 18 -23.51 2.46 19.02
N ARG A 19 -22.50 2.25 18.15
CA ARG A 19 -21.19 2.89 18.25
C ARG A 19 -21.27 4.41 18.11
N LEU A 20 -22.27 4.92 17.38
CA LEU A 20 -22.55 6.34 17.22
C LEU A 20 -23.43 6.92 18.34
N GLY A 21 -23.86 6.12 19.31
CA GLY A 21 -24.77 6.55 20.39
C GLY A 21 -26.24 6.68 19.93
N LEU A 22 -26.59 6.17 18.76
CA LEU A 22 -27.93 6.18 18.16
C LEU A 22 -28.62 4.81 18.32
N GLY A 23 -28.49 4.18 19.48
CA GLY A 23 -29.02 2.83 19.72
C GLY A 23 -30.54 2.80 19.98
N GLY A 24 -31.22 1.76 19.48
CA GLY A 24 -32.62 1.46 19.77
C GLY A 24 -33.65 2.33 19.02
N GLY A 25 -34.86 1.80 18.78
CA GLY A 25 -36.00 2.57 18.23
C GLY A 25 -35.88 3.05 16.78
N HIS A 26 -34.77 2.74 16.10
CA HIS A 26 -34.50 3.14 14.72
C HIS A 26 -35.01 2.11 13.70
N ASP A 27 -35.53 2.60 12.57
CA ASP A 27 -35.91 1.79 11.42
C ASP A 27 -34.68 1.36 10.62
N LEU A 28 -34.15 0.17 10.94
CA LEU A 28 -32.96 -0.38 10.28
C LEU A 28 -33.20 -0.68 8.79
N ASP A 29 -34.43 -1.03 8.41
CA ASP A 29 -34.79 -1.28 7.02
C ASP A 29 -34.81 0.03 6.22
N GLY A 30 -35.33 1.10 6.81
CA GLY A 30 -35.25 2.46 6.26
C GLY A 30 -33.81 2.90 6.01
N TYR A 31 -32.89 2.68 6.96
CA TYR A 31 -31.47 2.94 6.76
C TYR A 31 -30.88 2.13 5.62
N ARG A 32 -31.19 0.83 5.53
CA ARG A 32 -30.71 -0.03 4.45
C ARG A 32 -31.22 0.43 3.08
N ILE A 33 -32.47 0.83 2.97
CA ILE A 33 -33.06 1.39 1.73
C ILE A 33 -32.31 2.66 1.33
N ALA A 34 -32.10 3.58 2.28
CA ALA A 34 -31.39 4.82 2.03
C ALA A 34 -29.94 4.58 1.60
N MET A 35 -29.21 3.67 2.26
CA MET A 35 -27.85 3.28 1.88
C MET A 35 -27.83 2.69 0.48
N ASN A 36 -28.75 1.77 0.17
CA ASN A 36 -28.83 1.15 -1.15
C ASN A 36 -29.12 2.18 -2.26
N ALA A 37 -29.94 3.19 -1.99
CA ALA A 37 -30.18 4.30 -2.92
C ALA A 37 -28.93 5.16 -3.16
N ALA A 38 -27.98 5.22 -2.22
CA ALA A 38 -26.74 5.98 -2.34
C ALA A 38 -25.61 5.21 -3.05
N LEU A 39 -25.61 3.86 -3.01
CA LEU A 39 -24.55 3.02 -3.60
C LEU A 39 -24.22 3.30 -5.08
N PRO A 40 -25.18 3.61 -5.98
CA PRO A 40 -24.85 3.94 -7.38
C PRO A 40 -23.88 5.12 -7.54
N SER A 41 -23.86 6.07 -6.59
CA SER A 41 -22.92 7.19 -6.61
C SER A 41 -21.47 6.73 -6.41
N PHE A 42 -21.25 5.72 -5.57
CA PHE A 42 -19.92 5.14 -5.36
C PHE A 42 -19.44 4.37 -6.59
N ALA A 43 -20.33 3.56 -7.20
CA ALA A 43 -20.03 2.90 -8.47
C ALA A 43 -19.70 3.92 -9.58
N ARG A 44 -20.37 5.08 -9.58
CA ARG A 44 -20.02 6.17 -10.49
C ARG A 44 -18.61 6.71 -10.25
N VAL A 45 -18.22 6.95 -9.00
CA VAL A 45 -16.86 7.37 -8.66
C VAL A 45 -15.83 6.33 -9.15
N GLU A 46 -16.06 5.04 -8.90
CA GLU A 46 -15.16 3.97 -9.38
C GLU A 46 -15.01 3.99 -10.90
N SER A 47 -16.11 4.20 -11.63
CA SER A 47 -16.08 4.30 -13.11
C SER A 47 -15.25 5.49 -13.62
N LEU A 48 -15.07 6.53 -12.82
CA LEU A 48 -14.32 7.73 -13.18
C LEU A 48 -12.81 7.59 -12.90
N VAL A 49 -12.41 6.70 -11.98
CA VAL A 49 -11.02 6.59 -11.49
C VAL A 49 -10.10 5.80 -12.46
N GLY A 50 -10.67 5.16 -13.49
CA GLY A 50 -9.96 4.21 -14.36
C GLY A 50 -8.86 4.77 -15.28
N GLU A 51 -8.83 6.07 -15.57
CA GLU A 51 -8.03 6.62 -16.69
C GLU A 51 -6.71 7.31 -16.29
N GLY A 52 -6.48 7.56 -14.99
CA GLY A 52 -5.37 8.43 -14.53
C GLY A 52 -4.38 7.83 -13.53
N ARG A 53 -4.48 6.53 -13.19
CA ARG A 53 -3.53 5.93 -12.23
C ARG A 53 -2.17 5.78 -12.89
N LEU A 54 -1.15 6.41 -12.30
CA LEU A 54 0.25 6.10 -12.58
C LEU A 54 0.46 4.62 -12.24
N ARG A 55 0.55 3.78 -13.28
CA ARG A 55 0.96 2.38 -13.15
C ARG A 55 2.45 2.33 -13.48
N ALA A 56 3.25 1.81 -12.56
CA ALA A 56 4.64 1.59 -12.89
C ALA A 56 4.83 0.36 -13.79
N PRO A 57 6.02 0.20 -14.40
CA PRO A 57 6.32 -0.91 -15.29
C PRO A 57 6.21 -2.26 -14.58
N ALA A 58 5.50 -3.21 -15.18
CA ALA A 58 5.21 -4.55 -14.64
C ALA A 58 6.44 -5.48 -14.50
N SER A 59 7.65 -5.02 -14.80
CA SER A 59 8.86 -5.85 -14.94
C SER A 59 9.74 -5.92 -13.69
N ARG A 60 9.47 -5.14 -12.64
CA ARG A 60 10.32 -5.09 -11.43
C ARG A 60 10.08 -6.32 -10.55
N ARG A 61 11.15 -6.87 -9.97
CA ARG A 61 11.10 -8.03 -9.04
C ARG A 61 12.02 -7.81 -7.85
N GLY A 62 11.53 -8.20 -6.68
CA GLY A 62 12.29 -8.18 -5.43
C GLY A 62 12.44 -9.60 -4.90
N GLU A 63 13.60 -9.91 -4.35
CA GLU A 63 13.93 -11.23 -3.80
C GLU A 63 14.23 -11.12 -2.31
N ARG A 64 13.71 -12.07 -1.53
CA ARG A 64 14.04 -12.15 -0.11
C ARG A 64 15.48 -12.65 0.01
N PRO A 65 16.37 -11.93 0.71
CA PRO A 65 17.75 -12.37 0.85
C PRO A 65 17.84 -13.67 1.63
N GLU A 66 18.73 -14.56 1.20
CA GLU A 66 19.09 -15.75 1.96
C GLU A 66 19.72 -15.36 3.32
N PRO A 67 19.48 -16.12 4.40
CA PRO A 67 19.96 -15.78 5.74
C PRO A 67 21.46 -15.45 5.79
N GLY A 68 22.30 -16.22 5.10
CA GLY A 68 23.75 -15.99 5.04
C GLY A 68 24.17 -14.70 4.34
N THR A 69 23.26 -14.06 3.59
CA THR A 69 23.52 -12.83 2.84
C THR A 69 22.93 -11.57 3.49
N ASN A 70 22.22 -11.73 4.62
CA ASN A 70 21.54 -10.64 5.35
C ASN A 70 21.88 -10.65 6.85
N PRO A 71 23.17 -10.56 7.23
CA PRO A 71 23.63 -10.79 8.61
C PRO A 71 23.05 -9.79 9.63
N THR A 72 22.60 -8.61 9.18
CA THR A 72 22.02 -7.58 10.04
C THR A 72 20.49 -7.58 10.03
N ASN A 73 19.86 -8.48 9.27
CA ASN A 73 18.42 -8.44 8.97
C ASN A 73 17.91 -7.09 8.42
N ALA A 74 18.80 -6.23 7.91
CA ALA A 74 18.43 -4.89 7.46
C ALA A 74 17.68 -4.90 6.13
N TRP A 75 17.74 -5.99 5.35
CA TRP A 75 17.01 -6.12 4.10
C TRP A 75 15.70 -6.90 4.29
N TYR A 76 14.60 -6.33 3.80
CA TYR A 76 13.35 -7.04 3.59
C TYR A 76 13.37 -7.74 2.22
N LEU A 77 13.63 -6.95 1.16
CA LEU A 77 13.80 -7.43 -0.21
C LEU A 77 15.02 -6.77 -0.83
N ARG A 78 15.73 -7.50 -1.69
CA ARG A 78 16.75 -6.96 -2.59
C ARG A 78 16.18 -6.87 -4.00
N THR A 79 16.63 -5.87 -4.75
CA THR A 79 16.28 -5.69 -6.16
C THR A 79 17.41 -4.95 -6.88
N SER A 80 17.28 -4.79 -8.19
CA SER A 80 18.13 -3.89 -8.98
C SER A 80 17.23 -3.19 -9.98
N VAL A 81 16.74 -2.02 -9.59
CA VAL A 81 15.85 -1.19 -10.42
C VAL A 81 16.62 0.05 -10.85
N ARG A 82 16.72 0.26 -12.15
CA ARG A 82 17.40 1.39 -12.78
C ARG A 82 16.62 1.81 -14.03
N GLU A 83 16.46 3.11 -14.22
CA GLU A 83 15.78 3.67 -15.41
C GLU A 83 16.72 4.47 -16.30
N HIS A 84 17.72 5.12 -15.71
CA HIS A 84 18.74 5.88 -16.42
C HIS A 84 20.15 5.45 -15.99
N GLN A 85 21.10 5.51 -16.94
CA GLN A 85 22.52 5.18 -16.69
C GLN A 85 23.37 6.41 -16.37
N ASN A 86 22.82 7.61 -16.54
CA ASN A 86 23.50 8.90 -16.36
C ASN A 86 22.72 9.77 -15.37
N GLY A 87 23.38 10.80 -14.83
CA GLY A 87 22.79 11.76 -13.87
C GLY A 87 23.68 11.96 -12.66
N SER A 88 23.27 12.85 -11.75
CA SER A 88 24.06 13.22 -10.57
C SER A 88 24.23 12.07 -9.57
N LEU A 89 23.39 11.03 -9.64
CA LEU A 89 23.45 9.84 -8.80
C LEU A 89 23.84 8.58 -9.59
N ALA A 90 24.35 8.73 -10.82
CA ALA A 90 24.82 7.60 -11.61
C ALA A 90 25.88 6.79 -10.85
N GLY A 91 25.73 5.46 -10.89
CA GLY A 91 26.59 4.52 -10.15
C GLY A 91 26.25 4.38 -8.66
N MET A 92 25.38 5.20 -8.09
CA MET A 92 24.94 5.05 -6.69
C MET A 92 23.87 3.96 -6.55
N ARG A 93 23.95 3.22 -5.44
CA ARG A 93 22.97 2.20 -5.05
C ARG A 93 22.29 2.62 -3.76
N ILE A 94 20.96 2.69 -3.77
CA ILE A 94 20.16 3.27 -2.70
C ILE A 94 19.19 2.23 -2.15
N ALA A 95 19.18 2.06 -0.83
CA ALA A 95 18.14 1.32 -0.14
C ALA A 95 16.95 2.25 0.16
N LEU A 96 15.74 1.76 -0.08
CA LEU A 96 14.53 2.48 0.33
C LEU A 96 14.06 1.94 1.68
N LYS A 97 13.74 2.81 2.64
CA LYS A 97 13.00 2.38 3.84
C LYS A 97 11.74 1.64 3.40
N ASP A 98 11.39 0.54 4.06
CA ASP A 98 10.31 -0.33 3.58
C ASP A 98 8.97 0.39 3.52
N SER A 99 8.78 1.46 4.29
CA SER A 99 7.65 2.39 4.26
C SER A 99 7.56 3.29 3.01
N ILE A 100 8.53 3.22 2.08
CA ILE A 100 8.52 3.97 0.81
C ILE A 100 8.06 3.07 -0.33
N ALA A 101 7.01 3.51 -1.04
CA ALA A 101 6.44 2.79 -2.17
C ALA A 101 7.42 2.74 -3.36
N LEU A 102 7.71 1.52 -3.80
CA LEU A 102 8.38 1.21 -5.06
C LEU A 102 7.48 0.24 -5.79
N ALA A 103 6.97 0.66 -6.93
CA ALA A 103 5.94 -0.10 -7.61
C ALA A 103 6.45 -1.46 -8.10
N GLY A 104 5.58 -2.46 -7.99
CA GLY A 104 5.90 -3.85 -8.35
C GLY A 104 6.84 -4.56 -7.37
N ILE A 105 7.34 -3.87 -6.33
CA ILE A 105 8.20 -4.45 -5.29
C ILE A 105 7.45 -4.47 -3.97
N GLY A 106 7.37 -5.66 -3.36
CA GLY A 106 6.65 -5.87 -2.10
C GLY A 106 7.07 -4.92 -0.98
N MET A 107 6.13 -4.69 -0.06
CA MET A 107 6.27 -3.73 1.03
C MET A 107 5.46 -4.21 2.23
N ARG A 108 6.04 -4.19 3.44
CA ARG A 108 5.32 -4.54 4.68
C ARG A 108 5.28 -3.41 5.72
N ASN A 109 6.04 -2.33 5.56
CA ASN A 109 6.18 -1.26 6.57
C ASN A 109 6.49 -1.82 7.97
N GLY A 110 7.37 -2.84 8.03
CA GLY A 110 7.69 -3.56 9.25
C GLY A 110 6.56 -4.43 9.84
N SER A 111 5.35 -4.40 9.29
CA SER A 111 4.14 -4.95 9.90
C SER A 111 3.61 -6.18 9.17
N SER A 112 3.08 -7.15 9.91
CA SER A 112 2.32 -8.27 9.32
C SER A 112 1.00 -7.81 8.69
N LEU A 113 0.46 -6.65 9.12
CA LEU A 113 -0.78 -6.08 8.58
C LEU A 113 -0.69 -5.76 7.08
N LEU A 114 0.50 -5.52 6.56
CA LEU A 114 0.74 -5.23 5.13
C LEU A 114 1.45 -6.38 4.41
N GLU A 115 1.50 -7.57 5.01
CA GLU A 115 2.07 -8.73 4.32
C GLU A 115 1.33 -9.01 3.01
N GLY A 116 2.09 -9.18 1.91
CA GLY A 116 1.55 -9.38 0.57
C GLY A 116 1.20 -8.08 -0.18
N TYR A 117 1.28 -6.91 0.46
CA TYR A 117 1.04 -5.64 -0.24
C TYR A 117 2.16 -5.33 -1.24
N THR A 118 1.76 -4.97 -2.46
CA THR A 118 2.65 -4.50 -3.53
C THR A 118 2.12 -3.17 -4.07
N PRO A 119 2.87 -2.06 -3.94
CA PRO A 119 2.45 -0.77 -4.46
C PRO A 119 2.29 -0.78 -5.99
N GLU A 120 1.33 -0.02 -6.51
CA GLU A 120 1.15 0.18 -7.96
C GLU A 120 1.90 1.41 -8.50
N TYR A 121 2.44 2.26 -7.61
CA TYR A 121 3.09 3.53 -7.95
C TYR A 121 4.42 3.71 -7.23
N ASP A 122 5.31 4.48 -7.85
CA ASP A 122 6.55 4.94 -7.24
C ASP A 122 6.29 6.18 -6.41
N ALA A 123 6.78 6.21 -5.18
CA ALA A 123 6.83 7.43 -4.40
C ALA A 123 7.62 8.50 -5.15
N THR A 124 7.28 9.77 -4.96
CA THR A 124 7.93 10.90 -5.65
C THR A 124 9.46 10.91 -5.47
N VAL A 125 9.95 10.51 -4.29
CA VAL A 125 11.39 10.39 -4.04
C VAL A 125 12.03 9.31 -4.92
N VAL A 126 11.36 8.18 -5.14
CA VAL A 126 11.84 7.10 -6.02
C VAL A 126 11.95 7.59 -7.45
N GLN A 127 10.93 8.29 -7.96
CA GLN A 127 10.96 8.89 -9.30
C GLN A 127 12.16 9.84 -9.48
N ARG A 128 12.44 10.67 -8.47
CA ARG A 128 13.59 11.59 -8.50
C ARG A 128 14.92 10.86 -8.45
N LEU A 129 15.04 9.83 -7.62
CA LEU A 129 16.26 9.01 -7.51
C LEU A 129 16.57 8.30 -8.83
N LEU A 130 15.57 7.61 -9.40
CA LEU A 130 15.68 6.92 -10.68
C LEU A 130 15.98 7.90 -11.82
N GLY A 131 15.27 9.03 -11.86
CA GLY A 131 15.49 10.14 -12.81
C GLY A 131 16.90 10.74 -12.75
N ALA A 132 17.53 10.73 -11.57
CA ALA A 132 18.90 11.19 -11.36
C ALA A 132 19.97 10.10 -11.63
N GLY A 133 19.58 8.92 -12.10
CA GLY A 133 20.48 7.83 -12.49
C GLY A 133 20.85 6.84 -11.36
N ALA A 134 20.22 6.95 -10.19
CA ALA A 134 20.44 6.00 -9.11
C ALA A 134 19.86 4.62 -9.43
N GLU A 135 20.45 3.58 -8.83
CA GLU A 135 19.84 2.25 -8.75
C GLU A 135 19.21 2.05 -7.38
N ILE A 136 17.97 1.56 -7.37
CA ILE A 136 17.35 1.09 -6.15
C ILE A 136 17.77 -0.36 -5.91
N ALA A 137 18.46 -0.58 -4.79
CA ALA A 137 19.05 -1.87 -4.43
C ALA A 137 18.13 -2.76 -3.60
N GLY A 138 17.03 -2.22 -3.06
CA GLY A 138 16.13 -2.99 -2.22
C GLY A 138 15.28 -2.17 -1.27
N LYS A 139 14.51 -2.90 -0.45
CA LYS A 139 13.71 -2.42 0.66
C LYS A 139 14.42 -2.74 1.97
N ALA A 140 14.80 -1.72 2.71
CA ALA A 140 15.38 -1.85 4.04
C ALA A 140 14.28 -1.95 5.10
N VAL A 141 14.39 -2.90 6.02
CA VAL A 141 13.44 -3.12 7.11
C VAL A 141 13.22 -1.83 7.91
N CYS A 142 12.01 -1.66 8.41
CA CYS A 142 11.67 -0.68 9.43
C CYS A 142 10.84 -1.32 10.53
N GLU A 143 10.61 -0.54 11.57
CA GLU A 143 9.80 -0.88 12.73
C GLU A 143 8.35 -1.12 12.33
N ASP A 144 7.61 -1.88 13.14
CA ASP A 144 6.18 -2.12 12.94
C ASP A 144 5.41 -0.79 12.82
N LEU A 145 4.87 -0.56 11.62
CA LEU A 145 4.20 0.68 11.23
C LEU A 145 5.04 1.96 11.41
N CYS A 146 6.37 1.84 11.51
CA CYS A 146 7.29 2.92 11.91
C CYS A 146 7.03 3.52 13.31
N ILE A 147 6.34 2.80 14.21
CA ILE A 147 5.97 3.28 15.55
C ILE A 147 6.96 2.75 16.59
N SER A 148 8.25 3.00 16.38
CA SER A 148 9.29 2.79 17.39
C SER A 148 10.54 3.61 17.05
N GLY A 149 11.28 4.01 18.08
CA GLY A 149 12.61 4.62 17.96
C GLY A 149 13.75 3.60 18.09
N ALA A 150 13.43 2.34 18.41
CA ALA A 150 14.37 1.23 18.54
C ALA A 150 14.09 0.16 17.49
N SER A 151 15.13 -0.60 17.12
CA SER A 151 15.07 -1.62 16.08
C SER A 151 14.99 -3.04 16.67
N GLU A 152 13.92 -3.31 17.43
CA GLU A 152 13.71 -4.59 18.14
C GLU A 152 12.36 -5.28 17.81
N ASN A 153 11.47 -4.63 17.05
CA ASN A 153 10.07 -5.04 16.86
C ASN A 153 9.77 -5.68 15.48
N GLY A 154 10.67 -6.48 14.89
CA GLY A 154 10.54 -6.89 13.47
C GLY A 154 10.95 -8.31 13.11
#